data_AF-A0A235BV05-F1
#
_entry.id   AF-A0A235BV05-F1
#
_cell.length_a   1.000
_cell.length_b   1.000
_cell.length_c   1.000
_cell.angle_alpha   90.00
_cell.angle_beta   90.00
_cell.angle_gamma   90.00
#
_symmetry.space_group_name_H-M   'P 1'
#
loop_
_entity.id
_entity.type
_entity.pdbx_description
1 polymer ?
#
loop_
_entity_poly.entity_id
_entity_poly.type
_entity_poly.pdbx_seq_one_letter_code
_entity_poly.pdbx_strand_id
1 'polypeptide(L)'
;MKLVLHHMPGNPLAAASVLVRVGWRHEPPRLLGISHFLEHVHYLGSVNYPDIDRETAVYDSEINGPTLAEATIFFFVSLKEDFLQILPVLLDMVYNPRFDKAAVERERKVVMGATNDSSDYTPWEWVRLKADDLVFQTDELNSLGTGETLRSIRLEDLREYQHRYFHTANSHMLIAGDIEISAIQDTLSKAEIPSTGEQPDIWRHKQEVRFYQQEKEGIHPELYVAFRFNPTGNVLLYELLSILLGNYANSRLFRILRQEDPLAYMVESDTRLLSDAGRFGIYLGIAEVEHEEAIWVSLSDLLKTLKEDGFSEEELSWAKRVYKLQLLRNAGNPEKIISFWSKRATWNKLITDFKSIHKQLGNTEQEQIRQLCCELFLPDNCYIALVGPSMPFDEERWWSKLA
;
A
#
# COMPACT_ATOMS: atom_id res chain seq x y z
N MET A 1 21.21 -1.17 8.78
CA MET A 1 19.75 -1.46 8.71
C MET A 1 19.07 -0.61 9.76
N LYS A 2 17.96 0.05 9.43
CA LYS A 2 17.18 0.77 10.45
C LYS A 2 16.27 -0.23 11.17
N LEU A 3 16.46 -0.39 12.47
CA LEU A 3 15.71 -1.31 13.33
C LEU A 3 14.65 -0.54 14.13
N VAL A 4 13.44 -1.09 14.18
CA VAL A 4 12.32 -0.60 15.00
C VAL A 4 11.87 -1.73 15.90
N LEU A 5 11.91 -1.50 17.21
CA LEU A 5 11.35 -2.41 18.19
C LEU A 5 10.15 -1.76 18.86
N HIS A 6 8.98 -2.35 18.66
CA HIS A 6 7.79 -2.08 19.44
C HIS A 6 7.73 -3.06 20.61
N HIS A 7 8.32 -2.67 21.74
CA HIS A 7 8.39 -3.52 22.92
C HIS A 7 6.98 -3.72 23.54
N MET A 8 6.55 -4.96 23.70
CA MET A 8 5.22 -5.35 24.19
C MET A 8 5.33 -6.25 25.42
N PRO A 9 5.63 -5.71 26.62
CA PRO A 9 5.85 -6.50 27.84
C PRO A 9 4.73 -7.51 28.12
N GLY A 10 5.08 -8.77 28.36
CA GLY A 10 4.14 -9.84 28.70
C GLY A 10 3.30 -10.35 27.54
N ASN A 11 3.52 -9.91 26.30
CA ASN A 11 2.85 -10.50 25.14
C ASN A 11 3.48 -11.88 24.82
N PRO A 12 2.68 -12.96 24.72
CA PRO A 12 3.21 -14.29 24.42
C PRO A 12 3.59 -14.46 22.94
N LEU A 13 3.18 -13.51 22.07
CA LEU A 13 3.52 -13.52 20.66
C LEU A 13 4.59 -12.48 20.35
N ALA A 14 5.40 -12.78 19.34
CA ALA A 14 6.33 -11.86 18.73
C ALA A 14 6.25 -11.96 17.20
N ALA A 15 6.59 -10.88 16.52
CA ALA A 15 6.61 -10.83 15.07
C ALA A 15 7.78 -9.98 14.59
N ALA A 16 8.39 -10.38 13.48
CA ALA A 16 9.43 -9.62 12.81
C ALA A 16 9.10 -9.47 11.33
N SER A 17 9.42 -8.33 10.75
CA SER A 17 9.46 -8.11 9.31
C SER A 17 10.80 -7.52 8.88
N VAL A 18 11.27 -7.95 7.72
CA VAL A 18 12.29 -7.27 6.93
C VAL A 18 11.60 -6.69 5.71
N LEU A 19 11.69 -5.38 5.56
CA LEU A 19 11.20 -4.64 4.41
C LEU A 19 12.40 -4.17 3.61
N VAL A 20 12.58 -4.71 2.40
CA VAL A 20 13.57 -4.25 1.43
C VAL A 20 12.87 -3.25 0.53
N ARG A 21 13.40 -2.02 0.40
CA ARG A 21 12.76 -0.93 -0.35
C ARG A 21 12.97 -1.05 -1.86
N VAL A 22 12.64 -2.20 -2.42
CA VAL A 22 12.59 -2.47 -3.85
C VAL A 22 11.31 -3.26 -4.13
N GLY A 23 10.66 -3.02 -5.26
CA GLY A 23 9.33 -3.55 -5.56
C GLY A 23 8.99 -3.31 -7.03
N TRP A 24 7.78 -3.64 -7.46
CA TRP A 24 7.46 -3.67 -8.89
C TRP A 24 7.56 -2.32 -9.61
N ARG A 25 7.48 -1.19 -8.91
CA ARG A 25 7.65 0.16 -9.48
C ARG A 25 9.11 0.50 -9.80
N HIS A 26 10.05 -0.31 -9.33
CA HIS A 26 11.48 -0.14 -9.59
C HIS A 26 11.98 -0.96 -10.78
N GLU A 27 11.08 -1.66 -11.45
CA GLU A 27 11.43 -2.60 -12.49
C GLU A 27 11.53 -1.90 -13.85
N PRO A 28 12.67 -2.02 -14.56
CA PRO A 28 12.73 -1.57 -15.93
C PRO A 28 11.79 -2.43 -16.80
N PRO A 29 11.27 -1.91 -17.93
CA PRO A 29 10.34 -2.64 -18.79
C PRO A 29 10.81 -4.03 -19.23
N ARG A 30 12.12 -4.25 -19.36
CA ARG A 30 12.70 -5.55 -19.73
C ARG A 30 12.66 -6.60 -18.61
N LEU A 31 12.39 -6.20 -17.37
CA LEU A 31 12.44 -7.03 -16.16
C LEU A 31 11.12 -7.00 -15.37
N LEU A 32 9.98 -6.66 -16.00
CA LEU A 32 8.70 -6.67 -15.29
C LEU A 32 8.43 -8.05 -14.66
N GLY A 33 8.05 -8.04 -13.38
CA GLY A 33 7.85 -9.20 -12.53
C GLY A 33 9.10 -9.69 -11.79
N ILE A 34 10.28 -9.08 -11.97
CA ILE A 34 11.52 -9.59 -11.35
C ILE A 34 11.49 -9.55 -9.82
N SER A 35 10.87 -8.54 -9.20
CA SER A 35 10.82 -8.42 -7.73
C SER A 35 9.94 -9.52 -7.15
N HIS A 36 8.77 -9.77 -7.74
CA HIS A 36 7.88 -10.86 -7.35
C HIS A 36 8.51 -12.23 -7.63
N PHE A 37 9.15 -12.40 -8.79
CA PHE A 37 9.83 -13.66 -9.08
C PHE A 37 11.01 -13.90 -8.11
N LEU A 38 11.76 -12.86 -7.78
CA LEU A 38 12.84 -12.97 -6.81
C LEU A 38 12.30 -13.30 -5.41
N GLU A 39 11.18 -12.71 -4.98
CA GLU A 39 10.48 -13.07 -3.73
C GLU A 39 10.18 -14.58 -3.68
N HIS A 40 9.61 -15.16 -4.74
CA HIS A 40 9.43 -16.60 -4.84
C HIS A 40 10.74 -17.40 -4.69
N VAL A 41 11.82 -16.91 -5.32
CA VAL A 41 13.14 -17.54 -5.21
C VAL A 41 13.68 -17.54 -3.78
N HIS A 42 13.33 -16.57 -2.95
CA HIS A 42 13.74 -16.55 -1.54
C HIS A 42 13.17 -17.74 -0.76
N TYR A 43 11.95 -18.18 -1.07
CA TYR A 43 11.33 -19.34 -0.42
C TYR A 43 11.94 -20.68 -0.84
N LEU A 44 12.76 -20.72 -1.90
CA LEU A 44 13.43 -21.94 -2.35
C LEU A 44 14.61 -22.36 -1.46
N GLY A 45 14.92 -21.59 -0.41
CA GLY A 45 16.01 -21.87 0.53
C GLY A 45 17.16 -20.88 0.44
N SER A 46 18.00 -20.90 1.47
CA SER A 46 19.15 -20.01 1.66
C SER A 46 20.43 -20.79 1.96
N VAL A 47 21.59 -20.11 1.96
CA VAL A 47 22.90 -20.76 2.16
C VAL A 47 22.92 -21.64 3.40
N ASN A 48 22.41 -21.16 4.54
CA ASN A 48 22.41 -21.89 5.80
C ASN A 48 21.13 -22.71 6.03
N TYR A 49 20.02 -22.36 5.37
CA TYR A 49 18.71 -23.02 5.55
C TYR A 49 18.15 -23.48 4.20
N PRO A 50 18.47 -24.70 3.74
CA PRO A 50 18.04 -25.21 2.44
C PRO A 50 16.52 -25.38 2.26
N ASP A 51 15.78 -25.49 3.35
CA ASP A 51 14.35 -25.84 3.40
C ASP A 51 13.69 -24.97 4.48
N ILE A 52 13.30 -23.74 4.09
CA ILE A 52 12.79 -22.72 5.01
C ILE A 52 11.56 -23.23 5.76
N ASP A 53 10.62 -23.83 5.03
CA ASP A 53 9.35 -24.34 5.59
C ASP A 53 9.60 -25.38 6.67
N ARG A 54 10.55 -26.30 6.45
CA ARG A 54 10.89 -27.31 7.46
C ARG A 54 11.52 -26.70 8.71
N GLU A 55 12.37 -25.68 8.54
CA GLU A 55 13.05 -25.01 9.66
C GLU A 55 12.05 -24.21 10.51
N THR A 56 10.98 -23.66 9.94
CA THR A 56 9.96 -22.90 10.67
C THR A 56 8.79 -23.76 11.16
N ALA A 57 8.46 -24.85 10.48
CA ALA A 57 7.35 -25.74 10.83
C ALA A 57 7.51 -26.41 12.21
N VAL A 58 8.74 -26.60 12.70
CA VAL A 58 8.97 -27.12 14.06
C VAL A 58 8.46 -26.18 15.17
N TYR A 59 8.22 -24.91 14.83
CA TYR A 59 7.69 -23.86 15.70
C TYR A 59 6.25 -23.47 15.36
N ASP A 60 5.59 -24.19 14.44
CA ASP A 60 4.27 -23.83 13.89
C ASP A 60 4.23 -22.37 13.39
N SER A 61 5.33 -21.94 12.77
CA SER A 61 5.52 -20.60 12.21
C SER A 61 5.81 -20.69 10.71
N GLU A 62 5.39 -19.67 9.98
CA GLU A 62 5.61 -19.54 8.54
C GLU A 62 6.26 -18.18 8.28
N ILE A 63 7.30 -18.17 7.44
CA ILE A 63 7.77 -16.93 6.84
C ILE A 63 6.95 -16.69 5.59
N ASN A 64 6.36 -15.50 5.48
CA ASN A 64 5.55 -15.10 4.34
C ASN A 64 5.80 -13.62 4.03
N GLY A 65 5.28 -13.11 2.93
CA GLY A 65 5.20 -11.70 2.69
C GLY A 65 5.06 -11.31 1.23
N PRO A 66 4.51 -10.09 0.98
CA PRO A 66 4.20 -9.65 -0.36
C PRO A 66 5.33 -8.83 -1.01
N THR A 67 5.35 -8.88 -2.34
CA THR A 67 5.91 -7.81 -3.16
C THR A 67 4.88 -6.69 -3.38
N LEU A 68 5.22 -5.48 -2.96
CA LEU A 68 4.45 -4.24 -3.13
C LEU A 68 5.08 -3.35 -4.21
N ALA A 69 4.45 -2.19 -4.47
CA ALA A 69 4.94 -1.22 -5.45
C ALA A 69 6.39 -0.80 -5.20
N GLU A 70 6.74 -0.49 -3.96
CA GLU A 70 8.06 0.05 -3.63
C GLU A 70 8.81 -0.77 -2.57
N ALA A 71 8.32 -1.96 -2.24
CA ALA A 71 8.95 -2.81 -1.25
C ALA A 71 8.61 -4.29 -1.40
N THR A 72 9.56 -5.16 -1.07
CA THR A 72 9.35 -6.59 -0.84
C THR A 72 9.50 -6.85 0.64
N ILE A 73 8.49 -7.46 1.24
CA ILE A 73 8.39 -7.67 2.68
C ILE A 73 8.47 -9.16 2.95
N PHE A 74 9.25 -9.55 3.94
CA PHE A 74 9.28 -10.90 4.50
C PHE A 74 9.05 -10.79 6.00
N PHE A 75 8.15 -11.61 6.55
CA PHE A 75 7.80 -11.55 7.95
C PHE A 75 7.41 -12.93 8.50
N PHE A 76 7.46 -13.07 9.82
CA PHE A 76 6.90 -14.21 10.52
C PHE A 76 6.22 -13.75 11.82
N VAL A 77 5.36 -14.62 12.35
CA VAL A 77 4.79 -14.52 13.69
C VAL A 77 5.12 -15.81 14.44
N SER A 78 5.51 -15.70 15.70
CA SER A 78 5.87 -16.85 16.52
C SER A 78 5.45 -16.67 17.97
N LEU A 79 5.57 -17.74 18.75
CA LEU A 79 5.69 -17.61 20.19
C LEU A 79 6.95 -16.79 20.54
N LYS A 80 6.90 -16.06 21.65
CA LYS A 80 8.02 -15.28 22.16
C LYS A 80 9.28 -16.14 22.33
N GLU A 81 9.12 -17.36 22.83
CA GLU A 81 10.22 -18.26 23.18
C GLU A 81 10.97 -18.77 21.94
N ASP A 82 10.28 -18.86 20.79
CA ASP A 82 10.80 -19.38 19.52
C ASP A 82 11.36 -18.29 18.59
N PHE A 83 11.13 -17.02 18.95
CA PHE A 83 11.44 -15.87 18.09
C PHE A 83 12.91 -15.80 17.67
N LEU A 84 13.82 -16.06 18.61
CA LEU A 84 15.26 -15.98 18.34
C LEU A 84 15.80 -17.18 17.56
N GLN A 85 15.02 -18.25 17.42
CA GLN A 85 15.36 -19.41 16.60
C GLN A 85 14.94 -19.20 15.14
N ILE A 86 13.82 -18.51 14.91
CA ILE A 86 13.30 -18.24 13.56
C ILE A 86 13.96 -17.01 12.94
N LEU A 87 14.33 -16.01 13.75
CA LEU A 87 14.94 -14.78 13.24
C LEU A 87 16.18 -14.99 12.35
N PRO A 88 17.15 -15.86 12.69
CA PRO A 88 18.26 -16.21 11.80
C PRO A 88 17.82 -16.78 10.45
N VAL A 89 16.75 -17.59 10.41
CA VAL A 89 16.19 -18.19 9.19
C VAL A 89 15.68 -17.09 8.26
N LEU A 90 14.89 -16.14 8.80
CA LEU A 90 14.41 -14.98 8.05
C LEU A 90 15.56 -14.15 7.48
N LEU A 91 16.59 -13.85 8.28
CA LEU A 91 17.71 -13.02 7.84
C LEU A 91 18.51 -13.71 6.73
N ASP A 92 18.81 -15.00 6.88
CA ASP A 92 19.58 -15.73 5.88
C ASP A 92 18.77 -15.96 4.59
N MET A 93 17.47 -16.22 4.71
CA MET A 93 16.53 -16.26 3.59
C MET A 93 16.61 -14.98 2.75
N VAL A 94 16.43 -13.81 3.38
CA VAL A 94 16.37 -12.51 2.70
C VAL A 94 17.70 -12.11 2.06
N TYR A 95 18.83 -12.39 2.71
CA TYR A 95 20.12 -11.82 2.28
C TYR A 95 21.03 -12.82 1.58
N ASN A 96 20.87 -14.12 1.83
CA ASN A 96 21.68 -15.19 1.25
C ASN A 96 20.83 -16.28 0.55
N PRO A 97 19.88 -15.91 -0.34
CA PRO A 97 19.03 -16.89 -1.03
C PRO A 97 19.85 -17.78 -1.97
N ARG A 98 19.38 -19.01 -2.17
CA ARG A 98 19.97 -19.96 -3.12
C ARG A 98 19.38 -19.74 -4.51
N PHE A 99 20.27 -19.78 -5.49
CA PHE A 99 19.92 -19.70 -6.91
C PHE A 99 20.20 -21.03 -7.60
N ASP A 100 19.51 -22.09 -7.15
CA ASP A 100 19.54 -23.40 -7.83
C ASP A 100 18.79 -23.30 -9.15
N LYS A 101 19.51 -23.54 -10.26
CA LYS A 101 18.96 -23.36 -11.60
C LYS A 101 17.71 -24.23 -11.84
N ALA A 102 17.71 -25.48 -11.38
CA ALA A 102 16.59 -26.38 -11.63
C ALA A 102 15.34 -25.97 -10.81
N ALA A 103 15.52 -25.52 -9.57
CA ALA A 103 14.45 -25.02 -8.73
C ALA A 103 13.87 -23.70 -9.28
N VAL A 104 14.73 -22.74 -9.64
CA VAL A 104 14.29 -21.46 -10.23
C VAL A 104 13.52 -21.66 -11.53
N GLU A 105 13.93 -22.59 -12.40
CA GLU A 105 13.18 -22.87 -13.63
C GLU A 105 11.85 -23.61 -13.40
N ARG A 106 11.71 -24.36 -12.30
CA ARG A 106 10.40 -24.88 -11.88
C ARG A 106 9.51 -23.73 -11.38
N GLU A 107 10.07 -22.88 -10.54
CA GLU A 107 9.37 -21.75 -9.94
C GLU A 107 8.92 -20.73 -11.00
N ARG A 108 9.71 -20.53 -12.05
CA ARG A 108 9.34 -19.72 -13.22
C ARG A 108 7.96 -20.11 -13.76
N LYS A 109 7.64 -21.41 -13.82
CA LYS A 109 6.35 -21.89 -14.32
C LYS A 109 5.20 -21.55 -13.38
N VAL A 110 5.45 -21.53 -12.08
CA VAL A 110 4.48 -21.14 -11.05
C VAL A 110 4.17 -19.66 -11.19
N VAL A 111 5.20 -18.80 -11.19
CA VAL A 111 5.01 -17.33 -11.31
C VAL A 111 4.41 -16.93 -12.65
N MET A 112 4.72 -17.63 -13.74
CA MET A 112 4.08 -17.41 -15.04
C MET A 112 2.59 -17.77 -15.06
N GLY A 113 2.15 -18.68 -14.19
CA GLY A 113 0.74 -19.01 -14.01
C GLY A 113 -0.02 -18.02 -13.12
N ALA A 114 0.70 -17.11 -12.45
CA ALA A 114 0.16 -16.14 -11.51
C ALA A 114 0.19 -14.70 -12.05
N THR A 115 0.48 -14.48 -13.34
CA THR A 115 0.41 -13.14 -13.94
C THR A 115 -1.04 -12.64 -13.97
N ASN A 116 -1.25 -11.34 -13.77
CA ASN A 116 -2.59 -10.77 -13.82
C ASN A 116 -3.11 -10.64 -15.26
N ASP A 117 -4.40 -10.88 -15.45
CA ASP A 117 -5.16 -10.43 -16.61
C ASP A 117 -6.21 -9.40 -16.19
N SER A 118 -6.53 -8.46 -17.09
CA SER A 118 -7.65 -7.54 -16.94
C SER A 118 -8.99 -8.24 -16.66
N SER A 119 -9.18 -9.48 -17.12
CA SER A 119 -10.38 -10.29 -16.84
C SER A 119 -10.50 -10.72 -15.38
N ASP A 120 -9.39 -10.77 -14.64
CA ASP A 120 -9.37 -11.20 -13.25
C ASP A 120 -9.93 -10.14 -12.30
N TYR A 121 -9.98 -8.88 -12.75
CA TYR A 121 -10.49 -7.76 -11.98
C TYR A 121 -11.97 -7.55 -12.24
N THR A 122 -12.73 -7.36 -11.16
CA THR A 122 -14.08 -6.79 -11.23
C THR A 122 -14.04 -5.31 -11.67
N PRO A 123 -15.16 -4.72 -12.12
CA PRO A 123 -15.20 -3.29 -12.44
C PRO A 123 -14.69 -2.37 -11.32
N TRP A 124 -15.00 -2.67 -10.04
CA TRP A 124 -14.62 -1.84 -8.91
C TRP A 124 -13.12 -1.94 -8.57
N GLU A 125 -12.51 -3.11 -8.72
CA GLU A 125 -11.05 -3.26 -8.57
C GLU A 125 -10.32 -2.57 -9.72
N TRP A 126 -10.86 -2.72 -10.93
CA TRP A 126 -10.26 -2.16 -12.14
C TRP A 126 -10.26 -0.65 -12.16
N VAL A 127 -11.37 0.01 -11.78
CA VAL A 127 -11.43 1.48 -11.73
C VAL A 127 -10.39 2.04 -10.75
N ARG A 128 -10.19 1.37 -9.61
CA ARG A 128 -9.23 1.79 -8.59
C ARG A 128 -7.79 1.61 -9.05
N LEU A 129 -7.49 0.48 -9.68
CA LEU A 129 -6.20 0.22 -10.30
C LEU A 129 -5.87 1.30 -11.35
N LYS A 130 -6.83 1.64 -12.21
CA LYS A 130 -6.63 2.65 -13.26
C LYS A 130 -6.50 4.06 -12.70
N ALA A 131 -7.23 4.42 -11.65
CA ALA A 131 -7.03 5.67 -10.95
C ALA A 131 -5.63 5.78 -10.32
N ASP A 132 -5.14 4.69 -9.71
CA ASP A 132 -3.78 4.65 -9.16
C ASP A 132 -2.72 4.72 -10.29
N ASP A 133 -2.91 4.03 -11.42
CA ASP A 133 -2.03 4.11 -12.59
C ASP A 133 -1.91 5.54 -13.15
N LEU A 134 -3.04 6.24 -13.29
CA LEU A 134 -3.08 7.65 -13.71
C LEU A 134 -2.28 8.53 -12.76
N VAL A 135 -2.53 8.41 -11.45
CA VAL A 135 -1.93 9.29 -10.44
C VAL A 135 -0.45 9.00 -10.25
N PHE A 136 -0.05 7.73 -10.17
CA PHE A 136 1.32 7.34 -9.86
C PHE A 136 2.20 7.13 -11.09
N GLN A 137 1.62 7.20 -12.29
CA GLN A 137 2.26 6.90 -13.57
C GLN A 137 2.86 5.49 -13.54
N THR A 138 2.00 4.52 -13.26
CA THR A 138 2.36 3.09 -13.13
C THR A 138 1.65 2.22 -14.16
N ASP A 139 2.00 0.94 -14.13
CA ASP A 139 1.33 -0.15 -14.84
C ASP A 139 1.15 -1.31 -13.85
N GLU A 140 0.21 -1.13 -12.91
CA GLU A 140 -0.02 -2.09 -11.82
C GLU A 140 -0.56 -3.45 -12.30
N LEU A 141 -1.20 -3.49 -13.48
CA LEU A 141 -1.61 -4.77 -14.12
C LEU A 141 -0.40 -5.68 -14.29
N ASN A 142 0.72 -5.15 -14.80
CA ASN A 142 1.93 -5.92 -15.08
C ASN A 142 2.88 -6.04 -13.87
N SER A 143 2.42 -5.75 -12.66
CA SER A 143 3.21 -5.83 -11.42
C SER A 143 3.78 -7.22 -11.11
N LEU A 144 3.13 -8.29 -11.58
CA LEU A 144 3.60 -9.67 -11.46
C LEU A 144 4.42 -10.13 -12.68
N GLY A 145 4.66 -9.21 -13.62
CA GLY A 145 5.32 -9.46 -14.88
C GLY A 145 4.38 -9.88 -16.00
N THR A 146 4.94 -10.00 -17.19
CA THR A 146 4.25 -10.53 -18.37
C THR A 146 4.83 -11.90 -18.73
N GLY A 147 4.07 -12.70 -19.49
CA GLY A 147 4.61 -13.95 -20.01
C GLY A 147 5.90 -13.75 -20.81
N GLU A 148 6.06 -12.63 -21.52
CA GLU A 148 7.29 -12.31 -22.25
C GLU A 148 8.47 -12.01 -21.32
N THR A 149 8.30 -11.08 -20.38
CA THR A 149 9.38 -10.68 -19.47
C THR A 149 9.80 -11.83 -18.57
N LEU A 150 8.84 -12.56 -17.99
CA LEU A 150 9.11 -13.74 -17.15
C LEU A 150 9.81 -14.87 -17.89
N ARG A 151 9.61 -15.05 -19.20
CA ARG A 151 10.41 -15.99 -20.01
C ARG A 151 11.83 -15.51 -20.26
N SER A 152 12.02 -14.19 -20.35
CA SER A 152 13.30 -13.57 -20.70
C SER A 152 14.25 -13.35 -19.51
N ILE A 153 13.72 -13.21 -18.29
CA ILE A 153 14.52 -13.00 -17.07
C ILE A 153 15.46 -14.19 -16.84
N ARG A 154 16.77 -13.95 -16.86
CA ARG A 154 17.78 -14.99 -16.64
C ARG A 154 18.09 -15.14 -15.16
N LEU A 155 18.71 -16.27 -14.80
CA LEU A 155 19.19 -16.52 -13.43
C LEU A 155 20.18 -15.44 -12.98
N GLU A 156 21.00 -14.95 -13.90
CA GLU A 156 21.94 -13.87 -13.66
C GLU A 156 21.25 -12.54 -13.37
N ASP A 157 20.12 -12.24 -14.03
CA ASP A 157 19.36 -11.02 -13.76
C ASP A 157 18.79 -11.03 -12.33
N LEU A 158 18.29 -12.18 -11.86
CA LEU A 158 17.83 -12.38 -10.46
C LEU A 158 18.96 -12.20 -9.44
N ARG A 159 20.12 -12.80 -9.69
CA ARG A 159 21.31 -12.67 -8.82
C ARG A 159 21.82 -11.23 -8.77
N GLU A 160 21.84 -10.55 -9.90
CA GLU A 160 22.23 -9.14 -9.98
C GLU A 160 21.24 -8.26 -9.22
N TYR A 161 19.93 -8.50 -9.37
CA TYR A 161 18.88 -7.77 -8.66
C TYR A 161 18.99 -7.95 -7.14
N GLN A 162 19.22 -9.19 -6.67
CA GLN A 162 19.53 -9.50 -5.27
C GLN A 162 20.74 -8.70 -4.78
N HIS A 163 21.86 -8.79 -5.49
CA HIS A 163 23.11 -8.14 -5.11
C HIS A 163 22.98 -6.61 -5.03
N ARG A 164 22.25 -6.01 -5.97
CA ARG A 164 22.09 -4.55 -6.05
C ARG A 164 21.23 -4.00 -4.92
N TYR A 165 20.13 -4.68 -4.55
CA TYR A 165 19.07 -4.07 -3.73
C TYR A 165 18.83 -4.71 -2.35
N PHE A 166 19.29 -5.93 -2.11
CA PHE A 166 19.04 -6.65 -0.85
C PHE A 166 20.22 -6.46 0.11
N HIS A 167 20.27 -5.30 0.74
CA HIS A 167 21.33 -4.92 1.67
C HIS A 167 20.81 -3.98 2.76
N THR A 168 21.54 -3.87 3.88
CA THR A 168 21.02 -3.19 5.07
C THR A 168 20.71 -1.70 4.90
N ALA A 169 21.38 -1.00 3.99
CA ALA A 169 21.10 0.42 3.70
C ALA A 169 19.79 0.58 2.90
N ASN A 170 19.32 -0.45 2.19
CA ASN A 170 18.03 -0.48 1.51
C ASN A 170 16.92 -1.18 2.30
N SER A 171 17.20 -1.61 3.54
CA SER A 171 16.25 -2.37 4.35
C SER A 171 15.86 -1.69 5.66
N HIS A 172 14.61 -1.95 6.07
CA HIS A 172 14.10 -1.70 7.41
C HIS A 172 13.77 -3.03 8.08
N MET A 173 14.00 -3.11 9.39
CA MET A 173 13.54 -4.23 10.20
C MET A 173 12.60 -3.73 11.27
N LEU A 174 11.43 -4.36 11.37
CA LEU A 174 10.42 -4.02 12.36
C LEU A 174 10.14 -5.26 13.20
N ILE A 175 10.15 -5.10 14.51
CA ILE A 175 9.89 -6.16 15.46
C ILE A 175 8.84 -5.66 16.44
N ALA A 176 7.88 -6.50 16.76
CA ALA A 176 6.91 -6.26 17.82
C ALA A 176 6.83 -7.48 18.72
N GLY A 177 6.83 -7.28 20.04
CA GLY A 177 6.80 -8.38 21.00
C GLY A 177 7.59 -8.07 22.27
N ASP A 178 7.58 -9.02 23.20
CA ASP A 178 8.31 -8.94 24.47
C ASP A 178 9.73 -9.50 24.32
N ILE A 179 10.52 -8.94 23.39
CA ILE A 179 11.88 -9.42 23.07
C ILE A 179 12.91 -8.37 23.48
N GLU A 180 13.96 -8.81 24.18
CA GLU A 180 15.07 -7.98 24.58
C GLU A 180 15.86 -7.46 23.38
N ILE A 181 16.08 -6.15 23.32
CA ILE A 181 16.80 -5.51 22.20
C ILE A 181 18.23 -6.03 22.07
N SER A 182 18.89 -6.37 23.17
CA SER A 182 20.25 -6.91 23.17
C SER A 182 20.34 -8.26 22.49
N ALA A 183 19.33 -9.13 22.66
CA ALA A 183 19.28 -10.43 22.00
C ALA A 183 19.07 -10.28 20.48
N ILE A 184 18.21 -9.34 20.06
CA ILE A 184 18.01 -9.01 18.65
C ILE A 184 19.31 -8.50 18.03
N GLN A 185 20.01 -7.59 18.72
CA GLN A 185 21.28 -7.02 18.26
C GLN A 185 22.37 -8.09 18.16
N ASP A 186 22.44 -9.03 19.12
CA ASP A 186 23.36 -10.16 19.08
C ASP A 186 23.10 -11.05 17.85
N THR A 187 21.83 -11.43 17.58
CA THR A 187 21.46 -12.18 16.38
C THR A 187 21.85 -11.43 15.10
N LEU A 188 21.55 -10.13 15.01
CA LEU A 188 21.91 -9.31 13.85
C LEU A 188 23.42 -9.20 13.64
N SER A 189 24.21 -9.17 14.72
CA SER A 189 25.67 -9.08 14.64
C SER A 189 26.33 -10.35 14.09
N LYS A 190 25.65 -11.49 14.18
CA LYS A 190 26.11 -12.80 13.72
C LYS A 190 25.63 -13.13 12.30
N ALA A 191 24.62 -12.41 11.80
CA ALA A 191 24.07 -12.64 10.48
C ALA A 191 24.98 -12.07 9.38
N GLU A 192 25.19 -12.83 8.32
CA GLU A 192 25.90 -12.37 7.13
C GLU A 192 24.95 -11.55 6.26
N ILE A 193 24.99 -10.22 6.42
CA ILE A 193 24.10 -9.30 5.70
C ILE A 193 24.92 -8.27 4.92
N PRO A 194 24.74 -8.15 3.59
CA PRO A 194 25.37 -7.09 2.80
C PRO A 194 25.02 -5.72 3.36
N SER A 195 26.01 -4.86 3.60
CA SER A 195 25.78 -3.56 4.22
C SER A 195 25.37 -2.48 3.22
N THR A 196 26.03 -2.45 2.07
CA THR A 196 25.86 -1.43 1.01
C THR A 196 25.47 -2.05 -0.33
N GLY A 197 24.83 -1.23 -1.16
CA GLY A 197 24.40 -1.55 -2.51
C GLY A 197 23.77 -0.31 -3.14
N GLU A 198 22.99 -0.50 -4.19
CA GLU A 198 22.33 0.57 -4.92
C GLU A 198 20.99 0.96 -4.28
N GLN A 199 20.54 2.18 -4.52
CA GLN A 199 19.15 2.56 -4.28
C GLN A 199 18.37 2.36 -5.59
N PRO A 200 17.20 1.74 -5.55
CA PRO A 200 16.45 1.50 -6.77
C PRO A 200 15.85 2.80 -7.31
N ASP A 201 15.90 2.96 -8.63
CA ASP A 201 15.27 4.07 -9.33
C ASP A 201 13.78 3.77 -9.58
N ILE A 202 12.94 4.80 -9.49
CA ILE A 202 11.52 4.69 -9.82
C ILE A 202 11.35 4.69 -11.34
N TRP A 203 10.74 3.63 -11.86
CA TRP A 203 10.30 3.57 -13.25
C TRP A 203 8.87 4.10 -13.37
N ARG A 204 8.69 5.09 -14.26
CA ARG A 204 7.39 5.71 -14.52
C ARG A 204 6.86 5.33 -15.88
N HIS A 205 5.64 4.82 -15.92
CA HIS A 205 4.83 4.67 -17.10
C HIS A 205 4.11 6.00 -17.37
N LYS A 206 4.73 6.89 -18.16
CA LYS A 206 4.18 8.24 -18.39
C LYS A 206 2.80 8.17 -19.06
N GLN A 207 1.84 8.84 -18.46
CA GLN A 207 0.49 9.04 -19.00
C GLN A 207 0.25 10.55 -19.10
N GLU A 208 -0.29 11.01 -20.24
CA GLU A 208 -0.59 12.43 -20.48
C GLU A 208 -2.05 12.79 -20.19
N VAL A 209 -2.88 11.80 -19.87
CA VAL A 209 -4.31 11.96 -19.63
C VAL A 209 -4.62 12.03 -18.12
N ARG A 210 -5.69 12.75 -17.78
CA ARG A 210 -6.26 12.81 -16.41
C ARG A 210 -7.60 12.09 -16.30
N PHE A 211 -8.12 11.57 -17.41
CA PHE A 211 -9.37 10.85 -17.48
C PHE A 211 -9.16 9.51 -18.18
N TYR A 212 -9.72 8.46 -17.58
CA TYR A 212 -9.77 7.11 -18.13
C TYR A 212 -11.20 6.59 -18.09
N GLN A 213 -11.67 6.05 -19.21
CA GLN A 213 -12.96 5.38 -19.28
C GLN A 213 -12.83 4.05 -20.00
N GLN A 214 -13.47 3.01 -19.47
CA GLN A 214 -13.55 1.72 -20.14
C GLN A 214 -14.91 1.06 -19.89
N GLU A 215 -15.53 0.58 -20.99
CA GLU A 215 -16.66 -0.31 -20.88
C GLU A 215 -16.21 -1.69 -20.39
N LYS A 216 -16.88 -2.20 -19.35
CA LYS A 216 -16.66 -3.55 -18.81
C LYS A 216 -17.99 -4.13 -18.36
N GLU A 217 -18.17 -5.43 -18.59
CA GLU A 217 -19.40 -6.12 -18.20
C GLU A 217 -19.61 -6.01 -16.69
N GLY A 218 -20.79 -5.52 -16.30
CA GLY A 218 -21.17 -5.22 -14.92
C GLY A 218 -22.59 -4.67 -14.88
N ILE A 219 -23.19 -4.63 -13.69
CA ILE A 219 -24.56 -4.10 -13.51
C ILE A 219 -24.54 -2.58 -13.38
N HIS A 220 -23.51 -2.04 -12.73
CA HIS A 220 -23.44 -0.65 -12.30
C HIS A 220 -22.12 0.00 -12.77
N PRO A 221 -22.12 1.30 -13.11
CA PRO A 221 -20.90 2.05 -13.32
C PRO A 221 -20.13 2.25 -12.00
N GLU A 222 -18.80 2.18 -12.09
CA GLU A 222 -17.87 2.40 -10.99
C GLU A 222 -17.03 3.64 -11.30
N LEU A 223 -17.06 4.62 -10.40
CA LEU A 223 -16.38 5.90 -10.55
C LEU A 223 -15.32 6.06 -9.44
N TYR A 224 -14.13 6.47 -9.83
CA TYR A 224 -13.07 6.83 -8.91
C TYR A 224 -12.52 8.23 -9.24
N VAL A 225 -12.69 9.17 -8.31
CA VAL A 225 -12.13 10.52 -8.39
C VAL A 225 -10.92 10.60 -7.46
N ALA A 226 -9.74 10.73 -8.05
CA ALA A 226 -8.47 10.73 -7.35
C ALA A 226 -7.82 12.12 -7.36
N PHE A 227 -7.25 12.53 -6.24
CA PHE A 227 -6.52 13.77 -6.07
C PHE A 227 -5.08 13.48 -5.67
N ARG A 228 -4.13 13.83 -6.54
CA ARG A 228 -2.71 13.71 -6.30
C ARG A 228 -2.25 14.78 -5.31
N PHE A 229 -1.38 14.40 -4.37
CA PHE A 229 -0.76 15.32 -3.44
C PHE A 229 0.70 14.96 -3.16
N ASN A 230 1.45 15.87 -2.54
CA ASN A 230 2.83 15.61 -2.13
C ASN A 230 2.88 15.01 -0.71
N PRO A 231 3.48 13.83 -0.49
CA PRO A 231 3.49 13.13 0.81
C PRO A 231 4.40 13.79 1.87
N THR A 232 4.93 14.99 1.64
CA THR A 232 5.78 15.73 2.59
C THR A 232 5.02 16.32 3.78
N GLY A 233 3.70 16.50 3.68
CA GLY A 233 2.85 17.04 4.75
C GLY A 233 2.53 16.08 5.90
N ASN A 234 1.60 16.49 6.77
CA ASN A 234 1.05 15.65 7.83
C ASN A 234 0.04 14.65 7.25
N VAL A 235 0.49 13.42 6.97
CA VAL A 235 -0.32 12.34 6.39
C VAL A 235 -1.60 12.07 7.20
N LEU A 236 -1.57 12.28 8.51
CA LEU A 236 -2.75 12.13 9.39
C LEU A 236 -3.94 12.98 8.93
N LEU A 237 -3.72 14.14 8.33
CA LEU A 237 -4.80 15.00 7.86
C LEU A 237 -5.59 14.34 6.72
N TYR A 238 -4.93 13.62 5.82
CA TYR A 238 -5.58 12.87 4.74
C TYR A 238 -6.36 11.66 5.28
N GLU A 239 -5.80 10.96 6.28
CA GLU A 239 -6.49 9.84 6.93
C GLU A 239 -7.74 10.31 7.69
N LEU A 240 -7.68 11.47 8.36
CA LEU A 240 -8.84 12.08 9.00
C LEU A 240 -9.86 12.56 7.96
N LEU A 241 -9.42 13.16 6.85
CA LEU A 241 -10.29 13.57 5.76
C LEU A 241 -11.04 12.37 5.15
N SER A 242 -10.38 11.23 4.98
CA SER A 242 -11.01 9.99 4.49
C SER A 242 -12.12 9.51 5.43
N ILE A 243 -11.91 9.57 6.76
CA ILE A 243 -12.95 9.24 7.76
C ILE A 243 -14.13 10.23 7.69
N LEU A 244 -13.83 11.52 7.52
CA LEU A 244 -14.85 12.57 7.44
C LEU A 244 -15.70 12.47 6.17
N LEU A 245 -15.12 12.03 5.05
CA LEU A 245 -15.79 11.97 3.76
C LEU A 245 -16.49 10.65 3.47
N GLY A 246 -15.85 9.50 3.70
CA GLY A 246 -16.38 8.19 3.30
C GLY A 246 -16.28 7.10 4.36
N ASN A 247 -16.67 5.87 3.99
CA ASN A 247 -16.56 4.62 4.77
C ASN A 247 -17.43 4.50 6.04
N TYR A 248 -18.10 5.56 6.47
CA TYR A 248 -18.89 5.56 7.70
C TYR A 248 -20.27 6.17 7.49
N ALA A 249 -21.28 5.67 8.21
CA ALA A 249 -22.65 6.20 8.13
C ALA A 249 -22.75 7.70 8.49
N ASN A 250 -21.84 8.20 9.33
CA ASN A 250 -21.79 9.61 9.72
C ASN A 250 -20.96 10.49 8.77
N SER A 251 -20.30 9.90 7.76
CA SER A 251 -19.46 10.63 6.82
C SER A 251 -20.30 11.40 5.79
N ARG A 252 -19.76 12.50 5.26
CA ARG A 252 -20.54 13.40 4.39
C ARG A 252 -21.00 12.75 3.09
N LEU A 253 -20.13 12.01 2.40
CA LEU A 253 -20.52 11.36 1.15
C LEU A 253 -21.59 10.28 1.41
N PHE A 254 -21.51 9.54 2.51
CA PHE A 254 -22.55 8.56 2.85
C PHE A 254 -23.90 9.24 3.07
N ARG A 255 -23.93 10.34 3.84
CA ARG A 255 -25.15 11.09 4.08
C ARG A 255 -25.76 11.62 2.78
N ILE A 256 -24.96 12.35 1.99
CA ILE A 256 -25.43 13.03 0.77
C ILE A 256 -25.83 12.02 -0.31
N LEU A 257 -24.94 11.06 -0.63
CA LEU A 257 -25.09 10.19 -1.81
C LEU A 257 -25.76 8.85 -1.52
N ARG A 258 -26.11 8.54 -0.26
CA ARG A 258 -26.83 7.31 0.09
C ARG A 258 -28.07 7.51 0.95
N GLN A 259 -28.07 8.48 1.88
CA GLN A 259 -29.21 8.68 2.79
C GLN A 259 -30.19 9.75 2.31
N GLU A 260 -29.66 10.91 1.90
CA GLU A 260 -30.44 12.05 1.43
C GLU A 260 -30.92 11.78 -0.01
N ASP A 261 -29.98 11.49 -0.91
CA ASP A 261 -30.26 11.03 -2.27
C ASP A 261 -29.61 9.67 -2.51
N PRO A 262 -30.35 8.59 -2.85
CA PRO A 262 -29.79 7.25 -3.04
C PRO A 262 -29.10 7.08 -4.41
N LEU A 263 -28.17 7.98 -4.73
CA LEU A 263 -27.47 8.03 -6.03
C LEU A 263 -26.40 6.95 -6.17
N ALA A 264 -25.78 6.55 -5.05
CA ALA A 264 -24.72 5.56 -5.00
C ALA A 264 -25.08 4.39 -4.06
N TYR A 265 -24.79 3.16 -4.49
CA TYR A 265 -24.96 1.98 -3.65
C TYR A 265 -23.76 1.78 -2.71
N MET A 266 -22.58 2.28 -3.10
CA MET A 266 -21.35 2.24 -2.31
C MET A 266 -20.59 3.56 -2.42
N VAL A 267 -20.01 4.00 -1.30
CA VAL A 267 -19.29 5.26 -1.19
C VAL A 267 -18.10 5.04 -0.26
N GLU A 268 -16.90 5.20 -0.80
CA GLU A 268 -15.67 5.06 -0.04
C GLU A 268 -14.74 6.24 -0.27
N SER A 269 -13.86 6.45 0.69
CA SER A 269 -12.75 7.37 0.51
C SER A 269 -11.49 6.79 1.14
N ASP A 270 -10.34 6.96 0.51
CA ASP A 270 -9.11 6.39 1.00
C ASP A 270 -7.88 7.19 0.61
N THR A 271 -6.72 6.76 1.09
CA THR A 271 -5.44 7.35 0.77
C THR A 271 -4.43 6.26 0.43
N ARG A 272 -3.68 6.45 -0.65
CA ARG A 272 -2.49 5.65 -0.98
C ARG A 272 -1.30 6.58 -1.09
N LEU A 273 -0.15 6.10 -0.64
CA LEU A 273 1.08 6.85 -0.54
C LEU A 273 2.19 5.99 -1.12
N LEU A 274 2.95 6.60 -2.00
CA LEU A 274 4.23 6.13 -2.50
C LEU A 274 5.29 7.18 -2.15
N SER A 275 6.55 6.83 -2.37
CA SER A 275 7.71 7.64 -1.96
C SER A 275 7.74 9.05 -2.57
N ASP A 276 7.19 9.24 -3.78
CA ASP A 276 7.22 10.49 -4.54
C ASP A 276 5.85 11.18 -4.70
N ALA A 277 4.76 10.53 -4.31
CA ALA A 277 3.40 11.03 -4.47
C ALA A 277 2.42 10.36 -3.50
N GLY A 278 1.36 11.09 -3.14
CA GLY A 278 0.18 10.57 -2.48
C GLY A 278 -1.06 10.75 -3.35
N ARG A 279 -2.08 9.96 -3.06
CA ARG A 279 -3.37 9.98 -3.74
C ARG A 279 -4.47 9.91 -2.70
N PHE A 280 -5.36 10.88 -2.70
CA PHE A 280 -6.63 10.84 -1.96
C PHE A 280 -7.73 10.44 -2.93
N GLY A 281 -8.55 9.45 -2.59
CA GLY A 281 -9.56 8.91 -3.49
C GLY A 281 -10.96 9.05 -2.93
N ILE A 282 -11.91 9.23 -3.84
CA ILE A 282 -13.36 9.08 -3.62
C ILE A 282 -13.83 8.03 -4.63
N TYR A 283 -14.34 6.91 -4.11
CA TYR A 283 -14.93 5.85 -4.91
C TYR A 283 -16.44 5.87 -4.74
N LEU A 284 -17.15 5.74 -5.87
CA LEU A 284 -18.59 5.63 -5.93
C LEU A 284 -18.99 4.43 -6.79
N GLY A 285 -19.76 3.52 -6.21
CA GLY A 285 -20.55 2.54 -6.95
C GLY A 285 -21.91 3.16 -7.28
N ILE A 286 -22.15 3.45 -8.54
CA ILE A 286 -23.28 4.26 -9.00
C ILE A 286 -24.52 3.39 -9.11
N ALA A 287 -25.64 3.80 -8.50
CA ALA A 287 -26.84 2.97 -8.47
C ALA A 287 -27.46 2.79 -9.86
N GLU A 288 -27.56 3.87 -10.65
CA GLU A 288 -28.15 3.88 -11.99
C GLU A 288 -27.38 4.87 -12.88
N VAL A 289 -27.23 4.57 -14.18
CA VAL A 289 -26.49 5.42 -15.14
C VAL A 289 -27.10 6.82 -15.22
N GLU A 290 -28.42 6.90 -15.06
CA GLU A 290 -29.24 8.11 -15.09
C GLU A 290 -28.92 9.08 -13.93
N HIS A 291 -28.25 8.60 -12.87
CA HIS A 291 -27.83 9.44 -11.75
C HIS A 291 -26.56 10.25 -12.02
N GLU A 292 -25.93 10.10 -13.18
CA GLU A 292 -24.67 10.74 -13.56
C GLU A 292 -24.61 12.24 -13.21
N GLU A 293 -25.52 13.02 -13.77
CA GLU A 293 -25.59 14.45 -13.56
C GLU A 293 -25.73 14.83 -12.07
N ALA A 294 -26.59 14.12 -11.34
CA ALA A 294 -26.84 14.37 -9.93
C ALA A 294 -25.59 14.07 -9.08
N ILE A 295 -24.84 13.01 -9.41
CA ILE A 295 -23.59 12.66 -8.74
C ILE A 295 -22.55 13.77 -8.93
N TRP A 296 -22.36 14.25 -10.17
CA TRP A 296 -21.37 15.30 -10.43
C TRP A 296 -21.73 16.61 -9.75
N VAL A 297 -23.01 17.00 -9.76
CA VAL A 297 -23.49 18.17 -9.01
C VAL A 297 -23.20 18.00 -7.53
N SER A 298 -23.67 16.92 -6.91
CA SER A 298 -23.51 16.67 -5.47
C SER A 298 -22.03 16.58 -5.04
N LEU A 299 -21.17 15.95 -5.85
CA LEU A 299 -19.73 15.94 -5.59
C LEU A 299 -19.12 17.34 -5.70
N SER A 300 -19.41 18.09 -6.77
CA SER A 300 -18.85 19.43 -6.95
C SER A 300 -19.28 20.39 -5.83
N ASP A 301 -20.55 20.36 -5.43
CA ASP A 301 -21.09 21.17 -4.34
C ASP A 301 -20.47 20.77 -3.00
N LEU A 302 -20.34 19.47 -2.73
CA LEU A 302 -19.65 18.99 -1.52
C LEU A 302 -18.20 19.49 -1.50
N LEU A 303 -17.42 19.29 -2.57
CA LEU A 303 -16.02 19.74 -2.61
C LEU A 303 -15.89 21.25 -2.42
N LYS A 304 -16.84 22.04 -2.94
CA LYS A 304 -16.90 23.48 -2.72
C LYS A 304 -17.16 23.83 -1.25
N THR A 305 -18.20 23.25 -0.64
CA THR A 305 -18.53 23.51 0.78
C THR A 305 -17.40 23.09 1.72
N LEU A 306 -16.64 22.04 1.39
CA LEU A 306 -15.46 21.65 2.16
C LEU A 306 -14.34 22.68 2.15
N LYS A 307 -14.16 23.40 1.03
CA LYS A 307 -13.19 24.49 0.90
C LYS A 307 -13.66 25.76 1.64
N GLU A 308 -14.96 26.06 1.57
CA GLU A 308 -15.55 27.27 2.16
C GLU A 308 -15.73 27.13 3.68
N ASP A 309 -16.48 26.11 4.11
CA ASP A 309 -16.96 25.95 5.48
C ASP A 309 -16.17 24.93 6.31
N GLY A 310 -15.48 23.99 5.64
CA GLY A 310 -14.75 22.92 6.31
C GLY A 310 -15.67 21.95 7.07
N PHE A 311 -15.24 21.51 8.25
CA PHE A 311 -15.94 20.54 9.11
C PHE A 311 -16.24 21.15 10.48
N SER A 312 -17.30 20.69 11.14
CA SER A 312 -17.65 21.10 12.51
C SER A 312 -16.74 20.45 13.56
N GLU A 313 -16.75 20.99 14.80
CA GLU A 313 -15.90 20.47 15.89
C GLU A 313 -16.35 19.06 16.27
N GLU A 314 -17.65 18.81 16.15
CA GLU A 314 -18.29 17.52 16.40
C GLU A 314 -17.84 16.48 15.37
N GLU A 315 -17.84 16.84 14.09
CA GLU A 315 -17.33 16.00 13.00
C GLU A 315 -15.86 15.63 13.24
N LEU A 316 -15.00 16.62 13.54
CA LEU A 316 -13.59 16.36 13.83
C LEU A 316 -13.40 15.51 15.09
N SER A 317 -14.13 15.80 16.16
CA SER A 317 -14.10 15.03 17.41
C SER A 317 -14.48 13.57 17.18
N TRP A 318 -15.49 13.34 16.34
CA TRP A 318 -15.90 12.00 15.92
C TRP A 318 -14.80 11.31 15.10
N ALA A 319 -14.26 11.97 14.07
CA ALA A 319 -13.20 11.40 13.23
C ALA A 319 -11.95 11.03 14.04
N LYS A 320 -11.55 11.87 15.01
CA LYS A 320 -10.45 11.59 15.93
C LYS A 320 -10.71 10.34 16.78
N ARG A 321 -11.94 10.11 17.24
CA ARG A 321 -12.32 8.89 17.99
C ARG A 321 -12.24 7.65 17.11
N VAL A 322 -12.74 7.73 15.89
CA VAL A 322 -12.67 6.63 14.91
C VAL A 322 -11.20 6.26 14.65
N TYR A 323 -10.36 7.24 14.35
CA TYR A 323 -8.94 7.02 14.10
C TYR A 323 -8.22 6.43 15.33
N LYS A 324 -8.49 6.96 16.53
CA LYS A 324 -7.93 6.40 17.79
C LYS A 324 -8.30 4.94 17.99
N LEU A 325 -9.55 4.56 17.70
CA LEU A 325 -9.99 3.17 17.78
C LEU A 325 -9.26 2.28 16.77
N GLN A 326 -9.06 2.74 15.53
CA GLN A 326 -8.28 2.03 14.52
C GLN A 326 -6.83 1.79 14.98
N LEU A 327 -6.16 2.81 15.53
CA LEU A 327 -4.81 2.67 16.07
C LEU A 327 -4.73 1.63 17.18
N LEU A 328 -5.65 1.67 18.15
CA LEU A 328 -5.67 0.74 19.27
C LEU A 328 -5.93 -0.71 18.83
N ARG A 329 -6.76 -0.92 17.80
CA ARG A 329 -6.97 -2.25 17.21
C ARG A 329 -5.70 -2.82 16.58
N ASN A 330 -4.83 -1.98 16.04
CA ASN A 330 -3.54 -2.40 15.49
C ASN A 330 -2.50 -2.64 16.58
N ALA A 331 -2.49 -1.82 17.63
CA ALA A 331 -1.49 -1.88 18.72
C ALA A 331 -1.58 -3.14 19.62
N GLY A 332 -2.66 -3.93 19.55
CA GLY A 332 -2.86 -5.09 20.40
C GLY A 332 -2.24 -6.40 19.91
N ASN A 333 -1.76 -6.46 18.67
CA ASN A 333 -1.28 -7.69 18.04
C ASN A 333 0.08 -7.42 17.34
N PRO A 334 1.16 -8.18 17.67
CA PRO A 334 2.48 -7.98 17.08
C PRO A 334 2.51 -7.92 15.54
N GLU A 335 1.79 -8.83 14.87
CA GLU A 335 1.68 -8.91 13.42
C GLU A 335 1.05 -7.63 12.84
N LYS A 336 -0.04 -7.15 13.46
CA LYS A 336 -0.71 -5.91 13.04
C LYS A 336 0.20 -4.70 13.22
N ILE A 337 1.05 -4.68 14.24
CA ILE A 337 2.02 -3.61 14.46
C ILE A 337 3.07 -3.59 13.35
N ILE A 338 3.71 -4.73 13.07
CA ILE A 338 4.71 -4.79 12.00
C ILE A 338 4.09 -4.46 10.64
N SER A 339 2.88 -4.95 10.36
CA SER A 339 2.15 -4.64 9.11
C SER A 339 1.82 -3.14 9.01
N PHE A 340 1.30 -2.55 10.09
CA PHE A 340 0.96 -1.12 10.15
C PHE A 340 2.17 -0.22 9.89
N TRP A 341 3.33 -0.55 10.46
CA TRP A 341 4.54 0.24 10.30
C TRP A 341 5.33 -0.08 9.04
N SER A 342 5.34 -1.33 8.55
CA SER A 342 5.94 -1.69 7.27
C SER A 342 5.33 -0.88 6.13
N LYS A 343 3.99 -0.78 6.09
CA LYS A 343 3.28 0.04 5.09
C LYS A 343 3.63 1.53 5.16
N ARG A 344 4.04 2.04 6.33
CA ARG A 344 4.47 3.44 6.50
C ARG A 344 5.95 3.64 6.21
N ALA A 345 6.76 2.61 6.41
CA ALA A 345 8.19 2.63 6.15
C ALA A 345 8.50 2.80 4.66
N THR A 346 7.60 2.35 3.77
CA THR A 346 7.70 2.60 2.32
C THR A 346 7.60 4.09 1.97
N TRP A 347 6.97 4.92 2.82
CA TRP A 347 6.78 6.36 2.59
C TRP A 347 7.99 7.21 3.02
N ASN A 348 9.15 6.60 3.27
CA ASN A 348 10.35 7.23 3.84
C ASN A 348 10.12 7.98 5.18
N LYS A 349 8.92 7.87 5.77
CA LYS A 349 8.52 8.43 7.05
C LYS A 349 8.21 7.28 7.98
N LEU A 350 9.26 6.75 8.58
CA LEU A 350 9.10 5.83 9.68
C LEU A 350 8.68 6.62 10.92
N ILE A 351 7.38 6.82 11.07
CA ILE A 351 6.81 7.16 12.37
C ILE A 351 6.97 5.89 13.21
N THR A 352 7.60 5.97 14.38
CA THR A 352 8.05 4.77 15.12
C THR A 352 7.30 4.52 16.41
N ASP A 353 6.40 5.42 16.78
CA ASP A 353 5.67 5.29 18.03
C ASP A 353 4.26 5.87 17.95
N PHE A 354 3.31 5.17 18.57
CA PHE A 354 1.91 5.60 18.62
C PHE A 354 1.69 6.86 19.46
N LYS A 355 2.62 7.24 20.35
CA LYS A 355 2.48 8.45 21.17
C LYS A 355 2.62 9.71 20.31
N SER A 356 3.53 9.69 19.35
CA SER A 356 3.72 10.75 18.36
C SER A 356 2.46 10.95 17.52
N ILE A 357 1.86 9.86 17.02
CA ILE A 357 0.58 9.92 16.31
C ILE A 357 -0.53 10.46 17.22
N HIS A 358 -0.61 9.98 18.47
CA HIS A 358 -1.61 10.44 19.42
C HIS A 358 -1.49 11.94 19.73
N LYS A 359 -0.27 12.45 19.87
CA LYS A 359 0.00 13.88 20.05
C LYS A 359 -0.41 14.70 18.83
N GLN A 360 -0.05 14.25 17.63
CA GLN A 360 -0.48 14.90 16.38
C GLN A 360 -2.00 14.94 16.28
N LEU A 361 -2.68 13.82 16.55
CA LEU A 361 -4.14 13.72 16.57
C LEU A 361 -4.78 14.69 17.57
N GLY A 362 -4.19 14.82 18.76
CA GLY A 362 -4.64 15.78 19.78
C GLY A 362 -4.59 17.22 19.26
N ASN A 363 -3.50 17.57 18.59
CA ASN A 363 -3.23 18.92 18.09
C ASN A 363 -3.92 19.29 16.76
N THR A 364 -4.56 18.34 16.08
CA THR A 364 -5.23 18.64 14.80
C THR A 364 -6.44 19.56 14.99
N GLU A 365 -6.55 20.64 14.22
CA GLU A 365 -7.66 21.59 14.23
C GLU A 365 -8.46 21.51 12.92
N GLN A 366 -9.74 21.93 12.94
CA GLN A 366 -10.60 21.87 11.74
C GLN A 366 -10.06 22.71 10.59
N GLU A 367 -9.46 23.86 10.92
CA GLU A 367 -8.88 24.77 9.94
C GLU A 367 -7.75 24.11 9.14
N GLN A 368 -6.98 23.20 9.75
CA GLN A 368 -5.93 22.47 9.04
C GLN A 368 -6.52 21.51 8.00
N ILE A 369 -7.68 20.93 8.28
CA ILE A 369 -8.38 20.04 7.34
C ILE A 369 -9.04 20.87 6.24
N ARG A 370 -9.64 22.03 6.58
CA ARG A 370 -10.19 22.96 5.59
C ARG A 370 -9.12 23.45 4.62
N GLN A 371 -7.98 23.89 5.15
CA GLN A 371 -6.84 24.30 4.34
C GLN A 371 -6.33 23.15 3.45
N LEU A 372 -6.29 21.92 3.98
CA LEU A 372 -5.99 20.74 3.18
C LEU A 372 -6.99 20.56 2.02
N CYS A 373 -8.30 20.71 2.26
CA CYS A 373 -9.30 20.64 1.20
C CYS A 373 -9.06 21.69 0.09
N CYS A 374 -8.68 22.91 0.46
CA CYS A 374 -8.35 23.98 -0.49
C CYS A 374 -7.13 23.65 -1.37
N GLU A 375 -6.12 23.01 -0.80
CA GLU A 375 -4.90 22.62 -1.51
C GLU A 375 -5.10 21.34 -2.35
N LEU A 376 -5.95 20.43 -1.88
CA LEU A 376 -6.15 19.11 -2.46
C LEU A 376 -7.15 19.12 -3.61
N PHE A 377 -8.33 19.73 -3.41
CA PHE A 377 -9.47 19.68 -4.34
C PHE A 377 -9.38 20.76 -5.41
N LEU A 378 -8.34 20.63 -6.23
CA LEU A 378 -8.05 21.48 -7.38
C LEU A 378 -8.06 20.64 -8.68
N PRO A 379 -8.44 21.22 -9.83
CA PRO A 379 -8.40 20.52 -11.13
C PRO A 379 -7.03 19.94 -11.46
N ASP A 380 -5.95 20.64 -11.13
CA ASP A 380 -4.57 20.20 -11.43
C ASP A 380 -4.13 18.97 -10.63
N ASN A 381 -4.79 18.70 -9.51
CA ASN A 381 -4.55 17.51 -8.72
C ASN A 381 -5.47 16.35 -9.13
N CYS A 382 -6.51 16.58 -9.91
CA CYS A 382 -7.61 15.65 -10.08
C CYS A 382 -7.42 14.71 -11.29
N TYR A 383 -7.73 13.44 -11.07
CA TYR A 383 -7.71 12.34 -12.03
C TYR A 383 -9.00 11.54 -11.86
N ILE A 384 -9.56 11.04 -12.96
CA ILE A 384 -10.83 10.30 -12.96
C ILE A 384 -10.66 8.99 -13.70
N ALA A 385 -11.17 7.92 -13.10
CA ALA A 385 -11.40 6.65 -13.77
C ALA A 385 -12.88 6.27 -13.69
N LEU A 386 -13.44 5.81 -14.81
CA LEU A 386 -14.82 5.34 -14.93
C LEU A 386 -14.84 3.98 -15.62
N VAL A 387 -15.39 2.96 -14.97
CA VAL A 387 -15.44 1.58 -15.49
C VAL A 387 -16.82 0.98 -15.31
N GLY A 388 -17.33 0.26 -16.30
CA GLY A 388 -18.62 -0.44 -16.21
C GLY A 388 -19.48 -0.23 -17.45
N PRO A 389 -20.81 -0.28 -17.34
CA PRO A 389 -21.71 0.11 -18.43
C PRO A 389 -21.44 1.53 -18.93
N SER A 390 -21.68 1.78 -20.21
CA SER A 390 -21.51 3.10 -20.82
C SER A 390 -22.31 4.16 -20.05
N MET A 391 -21.59 5.15 -19.54
CA MET A 391 -22.12 6.28 -18.78
C MET A 391 -21.50 7.56 -19.37
N PRO A 392 -22.30 8.59 -19.66
CA PRO A 392 -21.78 9.85 -20.17
C PRO A 392 -20.85 10.52 -19.15
N PHE A 393 -19.87 11.28 -19.63
CA PHE A 393 -19.06 12.15 -18.78
C PHE A 393 -18.65 13.40 -19.57
N ASP A 394 -19.09 14.56 -19.08
CA ASP A 394 -18.66 15.86 -19.62
C ASP A 394 -17.43 16.36 -18.85
N GLU A 395 -16.27 16.03 -19.40
CA GLU A 395 -14.97 16.37 -18.82
C GLU A 395 -14.77 17.89 -18.67
N GLU A 396 -15.13 18.69 -19.68
CA GLU A 396 -14.98 20.15 -19.64
C GLU A 396 -15.83 20.77 -18.52
N ARG A 397 -17.07 20.29 -18.40
CA ARG A 397 -18.00 20.76 -17.36
C ARG A 397 -17.51 20.40 -15.96
N TRP A 398 -16.97 19.20 -15.77
CA TRP A 398 -16.40 18.81 -14.49
C TRP A 398 -15.23 19.70 -14.09
N TRP A 399 -14.27 19.91 -15.00
CA TRP A 399 -13.11 20.76 -14.73
C TRP A 399 -13.51 22.21 -14.42
N SER A 400 -14.52 22.74 -15.10
CA SER A 400 -15.05 24.08 -14.82
C SER A 400 -15.73 24.19 -13.46
N LYS A 401 -16.35 23.13 -12.93
CA LYS A 401 -17.01 23.15 -11.61
C LYS A 401 -16.02 22.98 -10.45
N LEU A 402 -14.89 22.33 -10.71
CA LEU A 402 -13.87 22.06 -9.68
C LEU A 402 -12.91 23.24 -9.47
N ALA A 403 -12.69 24.05 -10.51
CA ALA A 403 -11.96 25.31 -10.47
C ALA A 403 -12.64 26.32 -9.53
#